data_AF-A0A3M1AFV1-F1
#
_entry.id   AF-A0A3M1AFV1-F1
#
_cell.length_a   1.000
_cell.length_b   1.000
_cell.length_c   1.000
_cell.angle_alpha   90.00
_cell.angle_beta   90.00
_cell.angle_gamma   90.00
#
_symmetry.space_group_name_H-M   'P 1'
#
loop_
_entity.id
_entity.type
_entity.pdbx_description
1 polymer ?
#
loop_
_entity_poly.entity_id
_entity_poly.type
_entity_poly.pdbx_seq_one_letter_code
_entity_poly.pdbx_strand_id
1 'polypeptide(L)'
;MYLSPHQTTSNLLLYQIYHHLNDRPSQIQALEKVVQKHKDSQRLNRVSIESYVDIYKIYSTLAHLYIQEKNWIKAKFYFEQIIQKRPNHADSCDLANLEKLAIINIKLKNFVQAAQQYEKLLKYFPKNKAIRRRLAALYHKIGKREKAHHILFFSK
;
A
#
# COMPACT_ATOMS: atom_id res chain seq x y z
N MET A 1 -23.23 13.63 20.49
CA MET A 1 -23.92 12.91 19.41
C MET A 1 -23.33 11.51 19.30
N TYR A 2 -24.07 10.49 19.73
CA TYR A 2 -23.70 9.09 19.58
C TYR A 2 -23.74 8.74 18.09
N LEU A 3 -22.74 8.02 17.58
CA LEU A 3 -22.72 7.58 16.18
C LEU A 3 -22.57 6.07 16.18
N SER A 4 -23.61 5.41 15.66
CA SER A 4 -23.83 3.97 15.77
C SER A 4 -23.15 3.20 14.62
N PRO A 5 -22.85 1.91 14.83
CA PRO A 5 -22.26 0.99 13.84
C PRO A 5 -22.92 1.03 12.45
N HIS A 6 -24.19 1.42 12.39
CA HIS A 6 -24.98 1.55 11.18
C HIS A 6 -24.31 2.42 10.12
N GLN A 7 -23.63 3.52 10.46
CA GLN A 7 -23.11 4.41 9.42
C GLN A 7 -21.83 3.90 8.75
N THR A 8 -21.00 3.11 9.44
CA THR A 8 -19.82 2.48 8.84
C THR A 8 -20.26 1.34 7.91
N THR A 9 -21.26 0.56 8.34
CA THR A 9 -21.94 -0.42 7.50
C THR A 9 -22.62 0.23 6.28
N SER A 10 -23.28 1.38 6.44
CA SER A 10 -23.89 2.12 5.33
C SER A 10 -22.86 2.53 4.28
N ASN A 11 -21.68 3.00 4.67
CA ASN A 11 -20.64 3.38 3.71
C ASN A 11 -20.06 2.16 2.95
N LEU A 12 -19.98 1.00 3.60
CA LEU A 12 -19.56 -0.24 2.94
C LEU A 12 -20.62 -0.76 1.95
N LEU A 13 -21.91 -0.63 2.29
CA LEU A 13 -23.01 -0.90 1.37
C LEU A 13 -22.98 0.06 0.17
N LEU A 14 -22.77 1.36 0.41
CA LEU A 14 -22.60 2.35 -0.66
C LEU A 14 -21.42 1.99 -1.57
N TYR A 15 -20.28 1.59 -1.00
CA TYR A 15 -19.16 1.09 -1.80
C TYR A 15 -19.56 -0.08 -2.72
N GLN A 16 -20.32 -1.06 -2.22
CA GLN A 16 -20.79 -2.19 -3.03
C GLN A 16 -21.72 -1.74 -4.15
N ILE A 17 -22.66 -0.85 -3.87
CA ILE A 17 -23.56 -0.28 -4.88
C ILE A 17 -22.75 0.43 -5.96
N TYR A 18 -21.84 1.33 -5.58
CA TYR A 18 -21.00 2.06 -6.53
C TYR A 18 -20.04 1.15 -7.30
N HIS A 19 -19.63 0.02 -6.72
CA HIS A 19 -18.87 -1.00 -7.42
C HIS A 19 -19.67 -1.62 -8.58
N HIS A 20 -20.94 -2.00 -8.33
CA HIS A 20 -21.83 -2.51 -9.38
C HIS A 20 -22.15 -1.47 -10.45
N LEU A 21 -22.24 -0.19 -10.07
CA LEU A 21 -22.45 0.93 -10.99
C LEU A 21 -21.18 1.36 -11.74
N ASN A 22 -20.03 0.76 -11.44
CA ASN A 22 -18.72 1.16 -11.94
C ASN A 22 -18.39 2.65 -11.68
N ASP A 23 -18.99 3.25 -10.66
CA ASP A 23 -18.74 4.63 -10.24
C ASP A 23 -17.54 4.66 -9.29
N ARG A 24 -16.35 4.77 -9.87
CA ARG A 24 -15.10 4.73 -9.11
C ARG A 24 -14.92 5.93 -8.16
N PRO A 25 -15.22 7.18 -8.55
CA PRO A 25 -15.16 8.32 -7.63
C PRO A 25 -16.00 8.11 -6.36
N SER A 26 -17.23 7.62 -6.51
CA SER A 26 -18.12 7.36 -5.37
C SER A 26 -17.67 6.16 -4.53
N GLN A 27 -17.09 5.11 -5.15
CA GLN A 27 -16.43 4.02 -4.41
C GLN A 27 -15.32 4.55 -3.49
N ILE A 28 -14.43 5.38 -4.05
CA ILE A 28 -13.32 5.97 -3.31
C ILE A 28 -13.85 6.83 -2.15
N GLN A 29 -14.82 7.70 -2.42
CA GLN A 29 -15.39 8.58 -1.41
C GLN A 29 -16.04 7.80 -0.25
N ALA A 30 -16.76 6.72 -0.56
CA ALA A 30 -17.39 5.87 0.45
C ALA A 30 -16.34 5.22 1.36
N LEU A 31 -15.24 4.70 0.78
CA LEU A 31 -14.16 4.08 1.55
C LEU A 31 -13.34 5.10 2.34
N GLU A 32 -13.09 6.30 1.82
CA GLU A 32 -12.41 7.38 2.57
C GLU A 32 -13.21 7.80 3.79
N LYS A 33 -14.55 7.83 3.71
CA LYS A 33 -15.42 8.09 4.87
C LYS A 33 -15.29 6.99 5.93
N VAL A 34 -15.14 5.72 5.54
CA VAL A 34 -14.88 4.62 6.50
C VAL A 34 -13.56 4.85 7.22
N VAL A 35 -12.50 5.18 6.49
CA VAL A 35 -11.17 5.48 7.08
C VAL A 35 -11.23 6.65 8.06
N GLN A 36 -11.93 7.72 7.69
CA GLN A 36 -12.04 8.91 8.55
C GLN A 36 -12.75 8.56 9.86
N LYS A 37 -13.86 7.84 9.81
CA LYS A 37 -14.60 7.42 11.00
C LYS A 37 -13.78 6.53 11.92
N HIS A 38 -13.07 5.56 11.34
CA HIS A 38 -12.16 4.71 12.11
C HIS A 38 -11.08 5.52 12.85
N LYS A 39 -10.48 6.53 12.20
CA LYS A 39 -9.53 7.45 12.85
C LYS A 39 -10.17 8.26 13.97
N ASP A 40 -11.39 8.76 13.76
CA ASP A 40 -12.12 9.56 14.75
C ASP A 40 -12.48 8.72 15.98
N SER A 41 -12.93 7.48 15.80
CA SER A 41 -13.20 6.53 16.88
C SER A 41 -11.96 6.21 17.71
N GLN A 42 -10.81 5.98 17.06
CA GLN A 42 -9.53 5.78 17.74
C GLN A 42 -9.13 7.01 18.56
N ARG A 43 -9.28 8.21 18.00
CA ARG A 43 -8.96 9.47 18.70
C ARG A 43 -9.82 9.69 19.94
N LEU A 44 -11.09 9.29 19.89
CA LEU A 44 -12.05 9.49 20.99
C LEU A 44 -11.98 8.40 22.07
N ASN A 45 -11.02 7.45 21.97
CA ASN A 45 -10.89 6.29 22.86
C ASN A 45 -12.21 5.50 23.05
N ARG A 46 -13.05 5.49 22.00
CA ARG A 46 -14.30 4.75 22.03
C ARG A 46 -14.03 3.31 21.63
N VAL A 47 -14.38 2.36 22.50
CA VAL A 47 -14.49 0.95 22.10
C VAL A 47 -15.69 0.83 21.17
N SER A 48 -15.44 1.03 19.89
CA SER A 48 -16.44 0.93 18.83
C SER A 48 -16.46 -0.52 18.32
N ILE A 49 -17.66 -1.02 18.02
CA ILE A 49 -17.89 -2.31 17.33
C ILE A 49 -17.19 -2.31 15.93
N GLU A 50 -16.62 -1.19 15.50
CA GLU A 50 -15.67 -1.05 14.38
C GLU A 50 -14.42 -1.94 14.46
N SER A 51 -14.18 -2.64 15.58
CA SER A 51 -13.18 -3.71 15.70
C SER A 51 -13.33 -4.84 14.67
N TYR A 52 -14.49 -4.94 13.99
CA TYR A 52 -14.72 -5.91 12.91
C TYR A 52 -14.35 -5.41 11.50
N VAL A 53 -14.09 -4.11 11.30
CA VAL A 53 -13.66 -3.62 9.99
C VAL A 53 -12.17 -3.87 9.84
N ASP A 54 -11.80 -4.77 8.94
CA ASP A 54 -10.41 -4.93 8.54
C ASP A 54 -9.93 -3.69 7.77
N ILE A 55 -9.44 -2.71 8.52
CA ILE A 55 -8.98 -1.43 7.99
C ILE A 55 -7.82 -1.62 6.99
N TYR A 56 -7.04 -2.71 7.12
CA TYR A 56 -5.97 -3.03 6.17
C TYR A 56 -6.53 -3.43 4.82
N LYS A 57 -7.65 -4.16 4.79
CA LYS A 57 -8.36 -4.48 3.56
C LYS A 57 -8.90 -3.21 2.89
N ILE A 58 -9.46 -2.28 3.66
CA ILE A 58 -9.91 -0.98 3.15
C ILE A 58 -8.76 -0.19 2.55
N TYR A 59 -7.61 -0.10 3.25
CA TYR A 59 -6.41 0.56 2.73
C TYR A 59 -5.90 -0.09 1.46
N SER A 60 -5.89 -1.43 1.39
CA SER A 60 -5.49 -2.16 0.18
C SER A 60 -6.42 -1.82 -0.98
N THR A 61 -7.74 -1.86 -0.78
CA THR A 61 -8.71 -1.50 -1.82
C THR A 61 -8.52 -0.06 -2.30
N LEU A 62 -8.42 0.91 -1.38
CA LEU A 62 -8.18 2.31 -1.73
C LEU A 62 -6.87 2.49 -2.51
N ALA A 63 -5.80 1.82 -2.09
CA ALA A 63 -4.51 1.91 -2.78
C ALA A 63 -4.60 1.39 -4.23
N HIS A 64 -5.32 0.29 -4.46
CA HIS A 64 -5.55 -0.25 -5.80
C HIS A 64 -6.45 0.65 -6.66
N LEU A 65 -7.52 1.20 -6.10
CA LEU A 65 -8.37 2.17 -6.80
C LEU A 65 -7.56 3.41 -7.21
N TYR A 66 -6.68 3.90 -6.34
CA TYR A 66 -5.80 5.02 -6.67
C TYR A 66 -4.71 4.70 -7.68
N ILE A 67 -4.22 3.45 -7.75
CA ILE A 67 -3.37 2.99 -8.86
C ILE A 67 -4.13 3.08 -10.19
N GLN A 68 -5.39 2.63 -10.22
CA GLN A 68 -6.22 2.67 -11.44
C GLN A 68 -6.44 4.11 -11.92
N GLU A 69 -6.65 5.03 -10.99
CA GLU A 69 -6.74 6.47 -11.24
C GLU A 69 -5.39 7.15 -11.53
N LYS A 70 -4.28 6.38 -11.55
CA LYS A 70 -2.90 6.89 -11.66
C LYS A 70 -2.55 7.96 -10.61
N ASN A 71 -3.29 8.03 -9.51
CA ASN A 71 -2.99 8.89 -8.38
C ASN A 71 -1.95 8.21 -7.48
N TRP A 72 -0.71 8.24 -7.94
CA TRP A 72 0.42 7.58 -7.29
C TRP A 72 0.67 8.09 -5.86
N ILE A 73 0.33 9.35 -5.58
CA ILE A 73 0.52 9.97 -4.25
C ILE A 73 -0.44 9.34 -3.25
N LYS A 74 -1.74 9.32 -3.54
CA LYS A 74 -2.72 8.68 -2.65
C LYS A 74 -2.52 7.17 -2.58
N ALA A 75 -2.17 6.51 -3.69
CA ALA A 75 -1.84 5.09 -3.69
C ALA A 75 -0.66 4.78 -2.73
N LYS A 76 0.42 5.57 -2.81
CA LYS A 76 1.57 5.47 -1.92
C LYS A 76 1.14 5.60 -0.46
N PHE A 77 0.37 6.64 -0.15
CA PHE A 77 -0.11 6.90 1.21
C PHE A 77 -0.81 5.68 1.82
N TYR A 78 -1.77 5.07 1.12
CA TYR A 78 -2.49 3.91 1.65
C TYR A 78 -1.64 2.64 1.78
N PHE A 79 -0.71 2.38 0.86
CA PHE A 79 0.25 1.27 1.04
C PHE A 79 1.18 1.49 2.24
N GLU A 80 1.60 2.72 2.50
CA GLU A 80 2.41 3.04 3.68
C GLU A 80 1.62 2.84 4.98
N GLN A 81 0.32 3.14 5.01
CA GLN A 81 -0.54 2.85 6.17
C GLN A 81 -0.61 1.34 6.49
N ILE A 82 -0.60 0.48 5.46
CA ILE A 82 -0.61 -0.98 5.66
C ILE A 82 0.70 -1.43 6.31
N ILE A 83 1.84 -0.98 5.79
CA ILE A 83 3.17 -1.43 6.22
C ILE A 83 3.55 -0.87 7.61
N GLN A 84 3.24 0.40 7.90
CA GLN A 84 3.61 1.03 9.19
C GLN A 84 2.95 0.36 10.41
N LYS A 85 1.77 -0.22 10.22
CA LYS A 85 0.97 -0.83 11.29
C LYS A 85 1.19 -2.34 11.45
N ARG A 86 1.94 -2.97 10.53
CA ARG A 86 2.44 -4.36 10.61
C ARG A 86 3.97 -4.44 10.46
N PRO A 87 4.75 -3.81 11.36
CA PRO A 87 6.21 -3.70 11.15
C PRO A 87 6.98 -5.03 11.24
N ASN A 88 6.39 -6.10 11.77
CA ASN A 88 7.11 -7.34 12.15
C ASN A 88 6.51 -8.63 11.58
N HIS A 89 5.69 -8.60 10.54
CA HIS A 89 5.20 -9.82 9.90
C HIS A 89 5.84 -9.93 8.51
N ALA A 90 6.80 -10.83 8.36
CA ALA A 90 7.42 -11.14 7.09
C ALA A 90 6.52 -12.06 6.26
N ASP A 91 5.23 -11.74 6.18
CA ASP A 91 4.23 -12.55 5.51
C ASP A 91 4.23 -12.23 4.01
N SER A 92 3.80 -13.19 3.18
CA SER A 92 3.74 -13.06 1.71
C SER A 92 2.97 -11.79 1.26
N CYS A 93 1.94 -11.40 2.02
CA CYS A 93 1.16 -10.18 1.79
C CYS A 93 1.98 -8.89 1.94
N ASP A 94 2.87 -8.82 2.94
CA ASP A 94 3.69 -7.64 3.19
C ASP A 94 4.80 -7.49 2.14
N LEU A 95 5.30 -8.61 1.61
CA LEU A 95 6.21 -8.63 0.46
C LEU A 95 5.51 -8.13 -0.81
N ALA A 96 4.27 -8.56 -1.09
CA ALA A 96 3.50 -8.04 -2.22
C ALA A 96 3.25 -6.52 -2.09
N ASN A 97 2.89 -6.04 -0.89
CA ASN A 97 2.70 -4.61 -0.63
C ASN A 97 4.00 -3.81 -0.79
N LEU A 98 5.14 -4.35 -0.35
CA LEU A 98 6.46 -3.75 -0.56
C LEU A 98 6.80 -3.61 -2.04
N GLU A 99 6.49 -4.61 -2.87
CA GLU A 99 6.72 -4.53 -4.32
C GLU A 99 5.82 -3.47 -4.97
N LYS A 100 4.53 -3.42 -4.60
CA LYS A 100 3.61 -2.37 -5.08
C LYS A 100 4.12 -0.97 -4.71
N LEU A 101 4.56 -0.78 -3.46
CA LEU A 101 5.12 0.48 -2.99
C LEU A 101 6.40 0.85 -3.77
N ALA A 102 7.28 -0.12 -4.06
CA ALA A 102 8.47 0.11 -4.87
C ALA A 102 8.10 0.59 -6.28
N ILE A 103 7.13 -0.05 -6.94
CA ILE A 103 6.63 0.34 -8.27
C ILE A 103 6.04 1.75 -8.24
N ILE A 104 5.25 2.09 -7.22
CA ILE A 104 4.69 3.43 -7.06
C ILE A 104 5.80 4.47 -6.87
N ASN A 105 6.81 4.17 -6.05
CA ASN A 105 7.97 5.06 -5.89
C ASN A 105 8.73 5.25 -7.21
N ILE A 106 8.83 4.22 -8.07
CA ILE A 106 9.38 4.39 -9.43
C ILE A 106 8.55 5.36 -10.25
N LYS A 107 7.21 5.24 -10.24
CA LYS A 107 6.31 6.16 -10.97
C LYS A 107 6.44 7.60 -10.47
N LEU A 108 6.70 7.78 -9.18
CA LEU A 108 6.96 9.07 -8.55
C LEU A 108 8.41 9.56 -8.68
N LYS A 109 9.28 8.82 -9.40
CA LYS A 109 10.73 9.10 -9.51
C LYS A 109 11.50 9.10 -8.17
N ASN A 110 10.90 8.51 -7.14
CA ASN A 110 11.48 8.27 -5.81
C ASN A 110 12.40 7.05 -5.85
N PHE A 111 13.47 7.10 -6.65
CA PHE A 111 14.30 5.94 -6.96
C PHE A 111 15.02 5.38 -5.72
N VAL A 112 15.43 6.25 -4.79
CA VAL A 112 16.12 5.85 -3.56
C VAL A 112 15.20 4.99 -2.70
N GLN A 113 13.96 5.43 -2.48
CA GLN A 113 12.98 4.67 -1.71
C GLN A 113 12.67 3.34 -2.42
N ALA A 114 12.42 3.37 -3.74
CA ALA A 114 12.19 2.16 -4.53
C ALA A 114 13.33 1.14 -4.38
N ALA A 115 14.59 1.59 -4.38
CA ALA A 115 15.74 0.73 -4.17
C ALA A 115 15.71 0.09 -2.77
N GLN A 116 15.41 0.86 -1.72
CA GLN A 116 15.28 0.34 -0.36
C GLN A 116 14.18 -0.73 -0.25
N GLN A 117 13.04 -0.57 -0.92
CA GLN A 117 12.00 -1.60 -0.94
C GLN A 117 12.46 -2.87 -1.67
N TYR A 118 13.13 -2.74 -2.82
CA TYR A 118 13.69 -3.92 -3.51
C TYR A 118 14.84 -4.58 -2.77
N GLU A 119 15.65 -3.83 -2.00
CA GLU A 119 16.66 -4.39 -1.09
C GLU A 119 15.98 -5.26 -0.03
N LYS A 120 14.88 -4.79 0.57
CA LYS A 120 14.08 -5.60 1.52
C LYS A 120 13.55 -6.86 0.85
N LEU A 121 12.95 -6.75 -0.35
CA LEU A 121 12.43 -7.90 -1.09
C LEU A 121 13.53 -8.92 -1.44
N LEU A 122 14.73 -8.45 -1.78
CA LEU A 122 15.85 -9.32 -2.14
C LEU A 122 16.33 -10.15 -0.94
N LYS A 123 16.18 -9.68 0.30
CA LYS A 123 16.51 -10.47 1.50
C LYS A 123 15.66 -11.73 1.62
N TYR A 124 14.38 -11.66 1.24
CA TYR A 124 13.45 -12.80 1.28
C TYR A 124 13.52 -13.65 0.02
N PHE A 125 13.84 -13.04 -1.12
CA PHE A 125 13.94 -13.72 -2.40
C PHE A 125 15.33 -13.55 -3.05
N PRO A 126 16.41 -14.05 -2.41
CA PRO A 126 17.80 -13.79 -2.85
C PRO A 126 18.09 -14.31 -4.27
N LYS A 127 17.37 -15.36 -4.70
CA LYS A 127 17.51 -15.97 -6.03
C LYS A 127 16.59 -15.38 -7.10
N ASN A 128 15.74 -14.41 -6.75
CA ASN A 128 14.80 -13.82 -7.71
C ASN A 128 15.50 -12.83 -8.66
N LYS A 129 15.75 -13.30 -9.89
CA LYS A 129 16.38 -12.53 -10.96
C LYS A 129 15.59 -11.26 -11.34
N ALA A 130 14.27 -11.25 -11.19
CA ALA A 130 13.47 -10.06 -11.50
C ALA A 130 13.70 -8.95 -10.47
N ILE A 131 13.71 -9.29 -9.18
CA ILE A 131 14.02 -8.33 -8.10
C ILE A 131 15.44 -7.77 -8.27
N ARG A 132 16.43 -8.62 -8.55
CA ARG A 132 17.81 -8.17 -8.79
C ARG A 132 17.94 -7.21 -9.96
N ARG A 133 17.34 -7.55 -11.11
CA ARG A 133 17.37 -6.67 -12.30
C ARG A 133 16.72 -5.32 -12.01
N ARG A 134 15.58 -5.31 -11.31
CA ARG A 134 14.90 -4.07 -10.92
C ARG A 134 15.74 -3.23 -9.97
N LEU A 135 16.36 -3.85 -8.95
CA LEU A 135 17.23 -3.15 -8.02
C LEU A 135 18.50 -2.61 -8.71
N ALA A 136 19.13 -3.38 -9.59
CA ALA A 136 20.27 -2.93 -10.37
C ALA A 136 19.92 -1.73 -11.28
N ALA A 137 18.76 -1.79 -11.96
CA ALA A 137 18.26 -0.67 -12.76
C ALA A 137 18.04 0.60 -11.92
N LEU A 138 17.55 0.46 -10.68
CA LEU A 138 17.39 1.58 -9.76
C LEU A 138 18.72 2.14 -9.30
N TYR A 139 19.69 1.30 -8.98
CA TYR A 139 21.04 1.76 -8.65
C TYR A 139 21.71 2.48 -9.82
N HIS A 140 21.50 2.06 -11.07
CA HIS A 140 21.93 2.84 -12.22
C HIS A 140 21.27 4.22 -12.27
N LYS A 141 19.96 4.33 -12.01
CA LYS A 141 19.24 5.62 -11.95
C LYS A 141 19.72 6.53 -10.82
N ILE A 142 20.20 5.96 -9.71
CA ILE A 142 20.72 6.70 -8.54
C ILE A 142 22.23 7.01 -8.71
N GLY A 143 22.89 6.52 -9.76
CA GLY A 143 24.33 6.70 -9.99
C GLY A 143 25.23 5.70 -9.24
N LYS A 144 24.66 4.73 -8.52
CA LYS A 144 25.41 3.69 -7.77
C LYS A 144 25.80 2.50 -8.66
N ARG A 145 26.60 2.77 -9.71
CA ARG A 145 26.96 1.77 -10.73
C ARG A 145 27.64 0.52 -10.17
N GLU A 146 28.54 0.69 -9.20
CA GLU A 146 29.23 -0.44 -8.55
C GLU A 146 28.26 -1.39 -7.86
N LYS A 147 27.27 -0.84 -7.12
CA LYS A 147 26.24 -1.66 -6.48
C LYS A 147 25.37 -2.38 -7.50
N ALA A 148 25.05 -1.74 -8.63
CA ALA A 148 24.30 -2.38 -9.71
C ALA A 148 25.07 -3.57 -10.29
N HIS A 149 26.36 -3.40 -10.57
CA HIS A 149 27.24 -4.46 -11.05
C HIS A 149 27.33 -5.59 -10.01
N HIS A 150 27.58 -5.27 -8.75
CA HIS A 150 27.65 -6.26 -7.67
C HIS A 150 26.39 -7.12 -7.59
N ILE A 151 25.19 -6.51 -7.64
CA ILE A 151 23.92 -7.25 -7.56
C ILE A 151 23.70 -8.18 -8.76
N LEU A 152 24.19 -7.81 -9.95
CA LEU A 152 24.03 -8.60 -11.16
C LEU A 152 25.01 -9.78 -11.23
N PHE A 153 26.24 -9.61 -10.76
CA PHE A 153 27.33 -10.54 -11.00
C PHE A 153 27.87 -11.28 -9.77
N PHE A 154 27.62 -10.78 -8.54
CA PHE A 154 28.23 -11.31 -7.30
C PHE A 154 27.24 -11.86 -6.27
N SER A 155 26.04 -12.28 -6.69
CA SER A 155 25.12 -13.00 -5.81
C SER A 155 25.55 -14.47 -5.66
N LYS A 156 26.15 -14.84 -4.53
CA LYS A 156 26.28 -16.25 -4.13
C LYS A 156 24.91 -16.89 -3.86
#